data_AF-A0A6A6X3S7-F1
#
_entry.id   AF-A0A6A6X3S7-F1
#
_cell.length_a   1.000
_cell.length_b   1.000
_cell.length_c   1.000
_cell.angle_alpha   90.00
_cell.angle_beta   90.00
_cell.angle_gamma   90.00
#
_symmetry.space_group_name_H-M   'P 1'
#
loop_
_entity.id
_entity.type
_entity.pdbx_description
1 polymer ?
#
loop_
_entity_poly.entity_id
_entity_poly.type
_entity_poly.pdbx_seq_one_letter_code
_entity_poly.pdbx_strand_id
1 'polypeptide(L)'
;MAFIFSLKAAVLLLHCIFYTTAALPSVPIPAQRIDRIAEEQTIAPNIISPRSPSFEHGICRIHLFERTIGPKYAITLHLEVFDGSNTRVYDSGFPSTTWGGTITIRPDQLPMGYKIDVYADWVAHNEGSWKNWPLKIQVGEHLTNMDFRTTDKSRMPHCDVGRWIAPDPFDRYSPFMIPNRQADCYWNC
;
A
#
# COMPACT_ATOMS: atom_id res chain seq x y z
N MET A 1 -37.52 -3.22 -53.23
CA MET A 1 -38.50 -3.01 -52.15
C MET A 1 -37.74 -3.11 -50.84
N ALA A 2 -37.89 -2.26 -49.83
CA ALA A 2 -38.33 -0.89 -49.72
C ALA A 2 -37.74 -0.42 -48.37
N PHE A 3 -37.32 0.83 -48.35
CA PHE A 3 -36.85 1.60 -47.20
C PHE A 3 -37.82 1.56 -46.01
N ILE A 4 -37.31 1.63 -44.76
CA ILE A 4 -37.79 2.59 -43.74
C ILE A 4 -36.61 3.08 -42.88
N PHE A 5 -36.27 4.36 -43.07
CA PHE A 5 -35.60 5.24 -42.10
C PHE A 5 -36.61 5.69 -41.02
N SER A 6 -36.19 5.86 -39.76
CA SER A 6 -36.75 6.87 -38.85
C SER A 6 -35.79 7.05 -37.66
N LEU A 7 -34.97 8.09 -37.50
CA LEU A 7 -35.17 9.55 -37.47
C LEU A 7 -35.60 10.06 -36.08
N LYS A 8 -34.76 10.99 -35.57
CA LYS A 8 -34.97 12.04 -34.56
C LYS A 8 -34.80 11.67 -33.08
N ALA A 9 -34.37 12.57 -32.20
CA ALA A 9 -33.61 13.83 -32.21
C ALA A 9 -33.83 14.44 -30.80
N ALA A 10 -32.86 15.27 -30.36
CA ALA A 10 -33.00 16.24 -29.27
C ALA A 10 -33.08 15.63 -27.85
N VAL A 11 -32.49 16.21 -26.81
CA VAL A 11 -32.45 17.62 -26.45
C VAL A 11 -31.15 17.91 -25.70
N LEU A 12 -30.37 18.88 -26.22
CA LEU A 12 -29.39 19.64 -25.43
C LEU A 12 -30.14 20.40 -24.33
N LEU A 13 -29.75 20.23 -23.07
CA LEU A 13 -30.12 21.16 -22.00
C LEU A 13 -28.88 21.59 -21.21
N LEU A 14 -28.28 22.61 -21.80
CA LEU A 14 -27.38 23.61 -21.24
C LEU A 14 -27.76 23.95 -19.79
N HIS A 15 -26.87 23.68 -18.83
CA HIS A 15 -26.87 24.31 -17.50
C HIS A 15 -25.51 24.97 -17.28
N CYS A 16 -25.33 26.13 -17.92
CA CYS A 16 -24.30 27.09 -17.54
C CYS A 16 -24.73 27.77 -16.23
N ILE A 17 -24.30 27.21 -15.09
CA ILE A 17 -24.41 27.92 -13.81
C ILE A 17 -23.19 28.84 -13.72
N PHE A 18 -23.41 30.11 -14.08
CA PHE A 18 -22.47 31.19 -13.78
C PHE A 18 -22.49 31.45 -12.27
N TYR A 19 -21.44 31.03 -11.57
CA TYR A 19 -21.16 31.49 -10.21
C TYR A 19 -20.48 32.85 -10.30
N THR A 20 -21.25 33.92 -10.07
CA THR A 20 -20.75 35.28 -9.90
C THR A 20 -20.16 35.41 -8.50
N THR A 21 -18.84 35.23 -8.36
CA THR A 21 -18.13 35.56 -7.11
C THR A 21 -18.02 37.07 -6.99
N ALA A 22 -18.76 37.66 -6.04
CA ALA A 22 -18.60 39.04 -5.63
C ALA A 22 -17.22 39.23 -4.97
N ALA A 23 -16.40 40.12 -5.53
CA ALA A 23 -15.13 40.54 -4.93
C ALA A 23 -15.42 41.45 -3.73
N LEU A 24 -14.92 41.08 -2.55
CA LEU A 24 -14.98 41.90 -1.34
C LEU A 24 -13.97 43.07 -1.44
N PRO A 25 -14.30 44.26 -0.90
CA PRO A 25 -13.38 45.39 -0.85
C PRO A 25 -12.22 45.11 0.12
N SER A 26 -11.00 45.35 -0.35
CA SER A 26 -9.79 45.25 0.46
C SER A 26 -9.68 46.42 1.44
N VAL A 27 -9.61 46.09 2.73
CA VAL A 27 -9.32 47.05 3.80
C VAL A 27 -7.81 47.33 3.82
N PRO A 28 -7.36 48.60 3.82
CA PRO A 28 -5.95 48.92 3.92
C PRO A 28 -5.42 48.62 5.33
N ILE A 29 -4.39 47.78 5.41
CA ILE A 29 -3.70 47.41 6.65
C ILE A 29 -2.80 48.58 7.08
N PRO A 30 -2.94 49.13 8.31
CA PRO A 30 -2.01 50.11 8.83
C PRO A 30 -0.66 49.47 9.13
N ALA A 31 0.42 50.13 8.67
CA ALA A 31 1.80 49.73 8.91
C ALA A 31 2.11 49.74 10.42
N GLN A 32 2.33 48.57 11.00
CA GLN A 32 2.81 48.46 12.38
C GLN A 32 4.34 48.53 12.42
N ARG A 33 4.81 49.46 13.25
CA ARG A 33 6.19 49.72 13.62
C ARG A 33 6.72 48.55 14.46
N ILE A 34 7.74 47.85 13.96
CA ILE A 34 8.43 46.80 14.71
C ILE A 34 9.51 47.49 15.56
N ASP A 35 9.21 47.73 16.83
CA ASP A 35 10.23 48.05 17.82
C ASP A 35 10.91 46.73 18.25
N ARG A 36 12.17 46.59 17.83
CA ARG A 36 13.02 45.42 18.02
C ARG A 36 13.44 45.34 19.50
N ILE A 37 12.75 44.54 20.30
CA ILE A 37 13.20 44.16 21.65
C ILE A 37 14.12 42.95 21.48
N ALA A 38 15.38 43.09 21.90
CA ALA A 38 16.36 42.02 21.94
C ALA A 38 16.01 41.05 23.08
N GLU A 39 15.58 39.85 22.75
CA GLU A 39 15.34 38.76 23.69
C GLU A 39 16.65 38.01 23.91
N GLU A 40 17.14 38.08 25.15
CA GLU A 40 18.34 37.40 25.62
C GLU A 40 18.07 35.89 25.70
N GLN A 41 18.64 35.15 24.76
CA GLN A 41 18.46 33.70 24.66
C GLN A 41 19.13 32.99 25.84
N THR A 42 18.31 32.56 26.79
CA THR A 42 18.69 31.57 27.81
C THR A 42 18.84 30.22 27.12
N ILE A 43 20.08 29.71 27.03
CA ILE A 43 20.38 28.39 26.45
C ILE A 43 19.84 27.32 27.41
N ALA A 44 18.72 26.70 27.06
CA ALA A 44 18.20 25.54 27.76
C ALA A 44 19.15 24.34 27.58
N PRO A 45 19.33 23.49 28.62
CA PRO A 45 20.15 22.29 28.52
C PRO A 45 19.59 21.36 27.44
N ASN A 46 20.48 20.91 26.55
CA ASN A 46 20.19 20.04 25.43
C ASN A 46 19.77 18.66 25.96
N ILE A 47 18.46 18.45 26.17
CA ILE A 47 17.90 17.13 26.47
C ILE A 47 18.06 16.30 25.20
N ILE A 48 18.96 15.31 25.25
CA ILE A 48 19.12 14.31 24.19
C ILE A 48 17.81 13.52 24.13
N SER A 49 16.89 13.98 23.28
CA SER A 49 15.69 13.22 22.93
C SER A 49 16.13 11.88 22.36
N PRO A 50 15.57 10.74 22.79
CA PRO A 50 15.86 9.46 22.17
C PRO A 50 15.57 9.60 20.67
N ARG A 51 16.63 9.53 19.86
CA ARG A 51 16.56 9.60 18.40
C ARG A 51 15.56 8.52 17.98
N SER A 52 14.45 8.91 17.34
CA SER A 52 13.53 7.96 16.70
C SER A 52 14.38 6.93 15.95
N PRO A 53 14.09 5.62 16.07
CA PRO A 53 14.93 4.59 15.46
C PRO A 53 15.17 4.97 14.01
N SER A 54 16.43 5.25 13.68
CA SER A 54 16.80 5.65 12.34
C SER A 54 16.61 4.45 11.44
N PHE A 55 15.85 4.63 10.36
CA PHE A 55 15.70 3.60 9.34
C PHE A 55 17.09 3.20 8.80
N GLU A 56 17.46 1.94 8.98
CA GLU A 56 18.71 1.43 8.44
C GLU A 56 18.53 0.99 6.98
N HIS A 57 19.36 1.56 6.11
CA HIS A 57 19.40 1.21 4.69
C HIS A 57 20.19 -0.10 4.50
N GLY A 58 19.95 -0.83 3.41
CA GLY A 58 20.56 -2.12 3.12
C GLY A 58 19.60 -3.07 2.42
N ILE A 59 19.58 -4.33 2.86
CA ILE A 59 18.62 -5.32 2.36
C ILE A 59 17.41 -5.32 3.30
N CYS A 60 16.33 -4.67 2.87
CA CYS A 60 15.07 -4.71 3.58
C CYS A 60 14.30 -6.00 3.28
N ARG A 61 13.32 -6.30 4.15
CA ARG A 61 12.45 -7.48 4.03
C ARG A 61 10.99 -7.12 4.30
N ILE A 62 10.09 -7.63 3.47
CA ILE A 62 8.64 -7.65 3.72
C ILE A 62 8.30 -9.11 3.97
N HIS A 63 7.78 -9.40 5.16
CA HIS A 63 7.23 -10.69 5.49
C HIS A 63 5.71 -10.64 5.33
N LEU A 64 5.15 -11.59 4.58
CA LEU A 64 3.72 -11.66 4.30
C LEU A 64 3.17 -12.99 4.79
N PHE A 65 2.06 -12.94 5.52
CA PHE A 65 1.22 -14.11 5.75
C PHE A 65 -0.06 -13.95 4.94
N GLU A 66 -0.32 -14.94 4.09
CA GLU A 66 -1.55 -15.07 3.32
C GLU A 66 -2.40 -16.18 3.91
N ARG A 67 -3.70 -15.91 4.06
CA ARG A 67 -4.69 -16.89 4.45
C ARG A 67 -5.92 -16.75 3.56
N THR A 68 -6.38 -17.86 2.98
CA THR A 68 -7.62 -17.90 2.19
C THR A 68 -8.37 -19.20 2.43
N ILE A 69 -9.70 -19.16 2.42
CA ILE A 69 -10.56 -20.34 2.52
C ILE A 69 -10.89 -20.95 1.15
N GLY A 70 -10.42 -20.33 0.06
CA GLY A 70 -10.58 -20.82 -1.30
C GLY A 70 -10.59 -19.70 -2.34
N PRO A 71 -10.50 -20.04 -3.63
CA PRO A 71 -10.33 -19.07 -4.71
C PRO A 71 -11.50 -18.08 -4.88
N LYS A 72 -12.69 -18.39 -4.32
CA LYS A 72 -13.88 -17.52 -4.40
C LYS A 72 -13.99 -16.54 -3.23
N TYR A 73 -13.10 -16.61 -2.25
CA TYR A 73 -13.20 -15.84 -1.03
C TYR A 73 -12.10 -14.77 -0.97
N ALA A 74 -12.36 -13.72 -0.20
CA ALA A 74 -11.36 -12.70 0.10
C ALA A 74 -10.14 -13.33 0.79
N ILE A 75 -8.98 -12.71 0.57
CA ILE A 75 -7.75 -13.09 1.26
C ILE A 75 -7.61 -12.27 2.54
N THR A 76 -7.15 -12.92 3.59
CA THR A 76 -6.62 -12.25 4.78
C THR A 76 -5.11 -12.16 4.61
N LEU A 77 -4.58 -10.96 4.75
CA LEU A 77 -3.14 -10.69 4.69
C LEU A 77 -2.64 -10.14 6.02
N HIS A 78 -1.46 -10.54 6.44
CA HIS A 78 -0.69 -9.89 7.50
C HIS A 78 0.66 -9.52 6.93
N LEU A 79 1.11 -8.28 7.15
CA LEU A 79 2.33 -7.77 6.55
C LEU A 79 3.21 -7.13 7.60
N GLU A 80 4.48 -7.51 7.59
CA GLU A 80 5.52 -6.94 8.43
C GLU A 80 6.65 -6.39 7.53
N VAL A 81 7.16 -5.20 7.83
CA VAL A 81 8.30 -4.59 7.12
C VAL A 81 9.48 -4.50 8.07
N PHE A 82 10.64 -4.91 7.58
CA PHE A 82 11.91 -4.87 8.29
C PHE A 82 12.92 -4.03 7.49
N ASP A 83 13.70 -3.22 8.21
CA ASP A 83 14.76 -2.41 7.63
C ASP A 83 16.06 -3.22 7.37
N GLY A 84 17.12 -2.56 6.91
CA GLY A 84 18.43 -3.18 6.63
C GLY A 84 19.15 -3.77 7.84
N SER A 85 18.73 -3.41 9.06
CA SER A 85 19.20 -3.98 10.33
C SER A 85 18.38 -5.18 10.79
N ASN A 86 17.35 -5.56 10.01
CA ASN A 86 16.32 -6.51 10.37
C ASN A 86 15.47 -6.05 11.57
N THR A 87 15.33 -4.74 11.79
CA THR A 87 14.40 -4.16 12.76
C THR A 87 13.03 -4.03 12.14
N ARG A 88 11.97 -4.53 12.82
CA ARG A 88 10.59 -4.41 12.33
C ARG A 88 10.11 -2.97 12.47
N VAL A 89 9.82 -2.34 11.34
CA VAL A 89 9.40 -0.93 11.23
C VAL A 89 7.91 -0.76 10.90
N TYR A 90 7.22 -1.84 10.51
CA TYR A 90 5.78 -1.84 10.26
C TYR A 90 5.19 -3.23 10.51
N ASP A 91 3.95 -3.29 10.98
CA ASP A 91 3.19 -4.50 11.28
C ASP A 91 1.69 -4.20 11.18
N SER A 92 0.97 -4.86 10.26
CA SER A 92 -0.47 -4.66 10.10
C SER A 92 -1.18 -5.85 9.46
N GLY A 93 -2.42 -6.08 9.90
CA GLY A 93 -3.33 -7.08 9.35
C GLY A 93 -4.43 -6.47 8.48
N PHE A 94 -4.78 -7.17 7.40
CA PHE A 94 -5.79 -6.82 6.41
C PHE A 94 -6.77 -7.99 6.27
N PRO A 95 -7.90 -8.00 7.01
CA PRO A 95 -8.73 -9.19 7.17
C PRO A 95 -9.53 -9.61 5.94
N SER A 96 -9.77 -8.71 4.98
CA SER A 96 -10.65 -8.97 3.84
C SER A 96 -10.24 -8.17 2.60
N THR A 97 -9.17 -8.59 1.95
CA THR A 97 -8.75 -8.04 0.66
C THR A 97 -9.41 -8.82 -0.47
N THR A 98 -10.14 -8.10 -1.34
CA THR A 98 -10.76 -8.70 -2.52
C THR A 98 -9.71 -8.94 -3.60
N TRP A 99 -9.88 -9.99 -4.40
CA TRP A 99 -9.09 -10.19 -5.62
C TRP A 99 -9.20 -8.98 -6.55
N GLY A 100 -8.08 -8.58 -7.16
CA GLY A 100 -7.96 -7.34 -7.93
C GLY A 100 -7.89 -6.07 -7.07
N GLY A 101 -7.90 -6.19 -5.73
CA GLY A 101 -7.71 -5.10 -4.80
C GLY A 101 -6.24 -4.81 -4.53
N THR A 102 -5.97 -3.59 -4.06
CA THR A 102 -4.65 -3.13 -3.64
C THR A 102 -4.70 -2.74 -2.16
N ILE A 103 -3.77 -3.25 -1.37
CA ILE A 103 -3.42 -2.70 -0.07
C ILE A 103 -2.32 -1.67 -0.28
N THR A 104 -2.52 -0.45 0.19
CA THR A 104 -1.52 0.61 0.15
C THR A 104 -1.08 0.97 1.55
N ILE A 105 0.21 0.80 1.83
CA ILE A 105 0.88 1.34 3.02
C ILE A 105 1.46 2.69 2.62
N ARG A 106 0.97 3.75 3.25
CA ARG A 106 1.29 5.12 2.83
C ARG A 106 2.69 5.55 3.33
N PRO A 107 3.32 6.54 2.67
CA PRO A 107 4.63 7.05 3.07
C PRO A 107 4.70 7.55 4.52
N ASP A 108 3.61 8.12 5.05
CA ASP A 108 3.53 8.62 6.44
C ASP A 108 3.51 7.51 7.50
N GLN A 109 3.28 6.27 7.08
CA GLN A 109 3.24 5.10 7.95
C GLN A 109 4.57 4.33 7.96
N LEU A 110 5.54 4.75 7.15
CA LEU A 110 6.79 4.04 6.93
C LEU A 110 7.97 4.99 7.13
N PRO A 111 8.99 4.61 7.91
CA PRO A 111 10.11 5.51 8.21
C PRO A 111 11.00 5.81 6.98
N MET A 112 10.90 5.00 5.92
CA MET A 112 11.58 5.21 4.64
C MET A 112 10.95 6.27 3.74
N GLY A 113 9.74 6.77 4.06
CA GLY A 113 9.11 7.89 3.35
C GLY A 113 8.59 7.60 1.93
N TYR A 114 8.47 6.33 1.54
CA TYR A 114 7.80 5.92 0.31
C TYR A 114 6.75 4.84 0.59
N LYS A 115 5.79 4.67 -0.33
CA LYS A 115 4.68 3.71 -0.18
C LYS A 115 5.09 2.28 -0.52
N ILE A 116 4.32 1.33 -0.01
CA ILE A 116 4.31 -0.07 -0.47
C ILE A 116 2.88 -0.40 -0.90
N ASP A 117 2.72 -0.89 -2.12
CA ASP A 117 1.46 -1.41 -2.64
C ASP A 117 1.53 -2.93 -2.76
N VAL A 118 0.53 -3.64 -2.23
CA VAL A 118 0.36 -5.09 -2.38
C VAL A 118 -0.92 -5.34 -3.15
N TYR A 119 -0.77 -5.82 -4.38
CA TYR A 119 -1.87 -6.13 -5.29
C TYR A 119 -2.19 -7.63 -5.23
N ALA A 120 -3.45 -7.93 -4.94
CA ALA A 120 -3.98 -9.29 -4.92
C ALA A 120 -4.36 -9.71 -6.35
N ASP A 121 -3.38 -10.11 -7.15
CA ASP A 121 -3.57 -10.55 -8.53
C ASP A 121 -4.05 -12.00 -8.60
N TRP A 122 -5.35 -12.18 -8.81
CA TRP A 122 -5.88 -13.48 -9.13
C TRP A 122 -5.89 -13.68 -10.65
N VAL A 123 -4.97 -14.52 -11.14
CA VAL A 123 -5.05 -15.01 -12.53
C VAL A 123 -6.16 -16.05 -12.59
N ALA A 124 -7.38 -15.57 -12.81
CA ALA A 124 -8.62 -16.32 -12.89
C ALA A 124 -8.74 -17.18 -14.16
N HIS A 125 -7.67 -17.81 -14.66
CA HIS A 125 -7.78 -18.58 -15.89
C HIS A 125 -6.97 -19.87 -15.83
N ASN A 126 -7.74 -20.94 -15.64
CA ASN A 126 -7.48 -22.34 -15.98
C ASN A 126 -6.55 -23.09 -15.02
N GLU A 127 -7.15 -24.13 -14.40
CA GLU A 127 -6.48 -25.34 -13.88
C GLU A 127 -5.62 -25.18 -12.62
N GLY A 128 -6.22 -25.31 -11.43
CA GLY A 128 -5.47 -25.70 -10.21
C GLY A 128 -4.37 -24.74 -9.73
N SER A 129 -4.31 -23.53 -10.28
CA SER A 129 -3.24 -22.53 -10.14
C SER A 129 -3.30 -21.70 -8.86
N TRP A 130 -4.24 -21.96 -7.94
CA TRP A 130 -4.24 -21.36 -6.59
C TRP A 130 -2.95 -21.69 -5.81
N LYS A 131 -2.20 -22.70 -6.27
CA LYS A 131 -0.82 -22.98 -5.83
C LYS A 131 0.23 -21.96 -6.28
N ASN A 132 -0.10 -21.00 -7.14
CA ASN A 132 0.80 -19.91 -7.49
C ASN A 132 0.60 -18.76 -6.49
N TRP A 133 1.66 -17.98 -6.24
CA TRP A 133 1.60 -16.83 -5.35
C TRP A 133 0.84 -15.69 -6.02
N PRO A 134 -0.29 -15.23 -5.45
CA PRO A 134 -1.18 -14.29 -6.12
C PRO A 134 -0.84 -12.84 -5.78
N LEU A 135 0.20 -12.57 -4.99
CA LEU A 135 0.52 -11.21 -4.59
C LEU A 135 1.61 -10.62 -5.47
N LYS A 136 1.37 -9.39 -5.92
CA LYS A 136 2.38 -8.51 -6.52
C LYS A 136 2.68 -7.40 -5.52
N ILE A 137 3.95 -7.11 -5.30
CA ILE A 137 4.40 -6.09 -4.37
C ILE A 137 5.14 -5.02 -5.15
N GLN A 138 4.71 -3.79 -5.01
CA GLN A 138 5.35 -2.61 -5.55
C GLN A 138 5.87 -1.75 -4.41
N VAL A 139 7.18 -1.51 -4.38
CA VAL A 139 7.82 -0.65 -3.38
C VAL A 139 8.22 0.65 -4.07
N GLY A 140 7.74 1.78 -3.54
CA GLY A 140 7.84 3.09 -4.18
C GLY A 140 7.06 3.18 -5.50
N GLU A 141 6.94 4.39 -6.06
CA GLU A 141 6.17 4.58 -7.30
C GLU A 141 6.83 3.90 -8.51
N HIS A 142 8.14 3.64 -8.49
CA HIS A 142 8.88 3.01 -9.59
C HIS A 142 10.11 2.20 -9.15
N LEU A 143 10.31 1.95 -7.85
CA LEU A 143 11.61 1.44 -7.38
C LEU A 143 11.74 -0.07 -7.55
N THR A 144 10.70 -0.82 -7.17
CA THR A 144 10.82 -2.27 -7.10
C THR A 144 9.49 -2.94 -7.33
N ASN A 145 9.41 -3.87 -8.28
CA ASN A 145 8.27 -4.76 -8.46
C ASN A 145 8.68 -6.21 -8.20
N MET A 146 7.93 -6.89 -7.35
CA MET A 146 8.15 -8.29 -6.98
C MET A 146 6.87 -9.08 -7.18
N ASP A 147 6.98 -10.24 -7.81
CA ASP A 147 5.88 -11.19 -7.95
C ASP A 147 6.37 -12.63 -7.75
N PHE A 148 5.49 -13.60 -7.98
CA PHE A 148 5.80 -15.02 -7.82
C PHE A 148 6.91 -15.55 -8.73
N ARG A 149 7.28 -14.81 -9.77
CA ARG A 149 8.36 -15.17 -10.70
C ARG A 149 9.70 -14.65 -10.22
N THR A 150 9.71 -13.66 -9.33
CA THR A 150 10.91 -13.06 -8.77
C THR A 150 11.53 -13.95 -7.68
N THR A 151 11.89 -15.19 -7.99
CA THR A 151 12.33 -16.21 -7.00
C THR A 151 13.84 -16.47 -6.99
N ASP A 152 14.57 -15.84 -7.90
CA ASP A 152 16.02 -16.01 -8.02
C ASP A 152 16.76 -15.24 -6.92
N LYS A 153 17.16 -15.97 -5.86
CA LYS A 153 17.85 -15.42 -4.69
C LYS A 153 19.20 -14.75 -5.02
N SER A 154 19.74 -14.97 -6.22
CA SER A 154 20.98 -14.32 -6.67
C SER A 154 20.78 -12.91 -7.22
N ARG A 155 19.53 -12.46 -7.42
CA ARG A 155 19.20 -11.14 -7.99
C ARG A 155 18.25 -10.39 -7.07
N MET A 156 18.48 -9.08 -6.89
CA MET A 156 17.50 -8.20 -6.26
C MET A 156 16.62 -7.51 -7.30
N PRO A 157 15.33 -7.28 -6.99
CA PRO A 157 14.62 -7.80 -5.82
C PRO A 157 14.30 -9.30 -5.96
N HIS A 158 13.91 -9.98 -4.87
CA HIS A 158 13.39 -11.35 -4.93
C HIS A 158 12.40 -11.66 -3.80
N CYS A 159 11.62 -12.71 -3.95
CA CYS A 159 10.72 -13.27 -2.94
C CYS A 159 10.99 -14.76 -2.75
N ASP A 160 11.21 -15.16 -1.50
CA ASP A 160 11.16 -16.55 -1.06
C ASP A 160 9.72 -16.90 -0.70
N VAL A 161 8.99 -17.44 -1.66
CA VAL A 161 7.58 -17.82 -1.48
C VAL A 161 7.52 -19.22 -0.89
N GLY A 162 7.03 -19.31 0.34
CA GLY A 162 6.76 -20.57 1.02
C GLY A 162 5.68 -21.40 0.32
N ARG A 163 5.73 -22.72 0.57
CA ARG A 163 4.66 -23.62 0.12
C ARG A 163 3.36 -23.32 0.88
N TRP A 164 2.23 -23.73 0.30
CA TRP A 164 0.99 -23.83 1.07
C TRP A 164 1.20 -24.81 2.21
N ILE A 165 1.02 -24.33 3.44
CA ILE A 165 0.95 -25.19 4.60
C ILE A 165 -0.55 -25.53 4.74
N ALA A 166 -0.86 -26.82 4.76
CA ALA A 166 -2.17 -27.26 5.21
C ALA A 166 -2.13 -27.23 6.75
N PRO A 167 -3.20 -26.80 7.43
CA PRO A 167 -3.30 -27.03 8.87
C PRO A 167 -3.12 -28.52 9.15
N ASP A 168 -2.48 -28.84 10.28
CA ASP A 168 -2.19 -30.20 10.71
C ASP A 168 -3.47 -31.07 10.57
N PRO A 169 -3.43 -32.26 9.92
CA PRO A 169 -4.58 -33.16 9.84
C PRO A 169 -5.16 -33.59 11.19
N PHE A 170 -4.42 -33.39 12.29
CA PHE A 170 -4.90 -33.61 13.66
C PHE A 170 -5.59 -32.40 14.30
N ASP A 171 -5.59 -31.24 13.66
CA ASP A 171 -6.39 -30.08 14.04
C ASP A 171 -7.86 -30.29 13.62
N ARG A 172 -8.51 -31.26 14.27
CA ARG A 172 -9.82 -31.85 13.94
C ARG A 172 -11.03 -30.91 14.03
N TYR A 173 -10.84 -29.60 14.23
CA TYR A 173 -11.92 -28.68 14.57
C TYR A 173 -12.27 -27.61 13.52
N SER A 174 -11.71 -27.64 12.31
CA SER A 174 -12.21 -26.77 11.24
C SER A 174 -12.57 -27.54 9.97
N PRO A 175 -13.86 -27.64 9.59
CA PRO A 175 -14.30 -28.21 8.30
C PRO A 175 -13.87 -27.36 7.09
N PHE A 176 -13.14 -26.27 7.32
CA PHE A 176 -12.51 -25.46 6.29
C PHE A 176 -11.00 -25.60 6.47
N MET A 177 -10.35 -26.42 5.65
CA MET A 177 -8.90 -26.31 5.49
C MET A 177 -8.61 -24.89 5.03
N ILE A 178 -7.88 -24.12 5.83
CA ILE A 178 -7.56 -22.74 5.48
C ILE A 178 -6.11 -22.70 5.00
N PRO A 179 -5.87 -22.76 3.68
CA PRO A 179 -4.54 -22.57 3.13
C PRO A 179 -3.90 -21.33 3.74
N ASN A 180 -2.75 -21.53 4.39
CA ASN A 180 -1.88 -20.45 4.78
C ASN A 180 -0.57 -20.55 4.00
N ARG A 181 -0.04 -19.39 3.65
CA ARG A 181 1.23 -19.25 2.97
C ARG A 181 2.00 -18.09 3.56
N GLN A 182 3.32 -18.21 3.53
CA GLN A 182 4.21 -17.14 3.93
C GLN A 182 5.13 -16.79 2.76
N ALA A 183 5.56 -15.54 2.68
CA ALA A 183 6.62 -15.14 1.78
C ALA A 183 7.51 -14.09 2.44
N ASP A 184 8.80 -14.17 2.13
CA ASP A 184 9.79 -13.16 2.48
C ASP A 184 10.29 -12.50 1.20
N CYS A 185 10.00 -11.21 1.03
CA CYS A 185 10.40 -10.43 -0.14
C CYS A 185 11.46 -9.42 0.22
N TYR A 186 12.54 -9.36 -0.55
CA TYR A 186 13.74 -8.59 -0.28
C TYR A 186 14.02 -7.59 -1.40
N TRP A 187 14.43 -6.38 -1.00
CA TRP A 187 14.87 -5.33 -1.92
C TRP A 187 15.93 -4.45 -1.27
N ASN A 188 16.59 -3.63 -2.10
CA ASN A 188 17.50 -2.61 -1.61
C ASN A 188 16.71 -1.40 -1.15
N CYS A 189 16.79 -1.15 0.15
CA CYS A 189 16.44 0.10 0.79
C CYS A 189 17.74 0.73 1.32
#